data_AF-D6REU0-F1
#
_entry.id   AF-D6REU0-F1
#
_cell.length_a   1.000
_cell.length_b   1.000
_cell.length_c   1.000
_cell.angle_alpha   90.00
_cell.angle_beta   90.00
_cell.angle_gamma   90.00
#
_symmetry.space_group_name_H-M   'P 1'
#
loop_
_entity.id
_entity.type
_entity.pdbx_description
1 polymer ?
#
loop_
_entity_poly.entity_id
_entity_poly.type
_entity_poly.pdbx_seq_one_letter_code
_entity_poly.pdbx_strand_id
1 'polypeptide(L)'
;MSEVTKELLELVWGTKSSPGLSDTIFCRWTQGFVFSESEGSALEQFEGGPCAVIAPVQAFLLKKLLFSSEKSSWRDCSELLGIHEQAAVGFLTLMEALRYCKVGSYLKSPKFPIWIVGSETHLTVFFAKDMALVAPEAPSEQARRVFQTYDPEDNGFIADSLLEDVMKALDLVSDPEYINLMKNKLDPEGLGIILLGPFLQEFFPDQGSSGPESFTVYHYNGLKQSNYNE
;
A
#
# COMPACT_ATOMS: atom_id res chain seq x y z
N MET A 1 12.24 1.73 -24.25
CA MET A 1 10.98 1.07 -23.86
C MET A 1 10.74 -0.03 -24.89
N SER A 2 10.45 -1.28 -24.48
CA SER A 2 10.21 -2.36 -25.45
C SER A 2 8.85 -2.20 -26.14
N GLU A 3 8.68 -2.81 -27.32
CA GLU A 3 7.40 -2.85 -28.06
C GLU A 3 6.26 -3.33 -27.15
N VAL A 4 6.53 -4.38 -26.37
CA VAL A 4 5.60 -4.97 -25.38
C VAL A 4 5.17 -3.96 -24.31
N THR A 5 6.10 -3.13 -23.81
CA THR A 5 5.74 -2.09 -22.83
C THR A 5 4.82 -1.03 -23.45
N LYS A 6 5.04 -0.70 -24.72
CA LYS A 6 4.22 0.29 -25.43
C LYS A 6 2.81 -0.24 -25.69
N GLU A 7 2.68 -1.48 -26.16
CA GLU A 7 1.39 -2.16 -26.35
C GLU A 7 0.62 -2.28 -25.04
N LEU A 8 1.31 -2.64 -23.94
CA LEU A 8 0.70 -2.71 -22.61
C LEU A 8 0.17 -1.34 -22.18
N LEU A 9 0.96 -0.27 -22.34
CA LEU A 9 0.52 1.08 -21.98
C LEU A 9 -0.66 1.56 -22.83
N GLU A 10 -0.66 1.27 -24.12
CA GLU A 10 -1.78 1.61 -25.02
C GLU A 10 -3.03 0.80 -24.69
N LEU A 11 -2.89 -0.47 -24.30
CA LEU A 11 -4.01 -1.30 -23.85
C LEU A 11 -4.61 -0.77 -22.54
N VAL A 12 -3.76 -0.45 -21.56
CA VAL A 12 -4.18 -0.06 -20.21
C VAL A 12 -4.75 1.36 -20.19
N TRP A 13 -4.12 2.30 -20.91
CA TRP A 13 -4.43 3.74 -20.83
C TRP A 13 -5.04 4.33 -22.11
N GLY A 14 -5.07 3.58 -23.21
CA GLY A 14 -5.46 4.08 -24.53
C GLY A 14 -4.29 4.73 -25.28
N THR A 15 -4.54 5.09 -26.54
CA THR A 15 -3.55 5.81 -27.37
C THR A 15 -3.47 7.28 -26.94
N LYS A 16 -2.30 7.91 -27.10
CA LYS A 16 -2.01 9.33 -26.75
C LYS A 16 -2.85 10.37 -27.50
N SER A 17 -3.89 9.95 -28.23
CA SER A 17 -4.84 10.82 -28.94
C SER A 17 -5.90 11.43 -28.01
N SER A 18 -6.08 10.91 -26.80
CA SER A 18 -6.78 11.65 -25.75
C SER A 18 -5.88 12.77 -25.23
N PRO A 19 -6.36 14.02 -25.12
CA PRO A 19 -5.57 15.09 -24.53
C PRO A 19 -5.20 14.63 -23.11
N GLY A 20 -3.90 14.48 -22.85
CA GLY A 20 -3.42 14.24 -21.50
C GLY A 20 -4.06 15.25 -20.55
N LEU A 21 -4.39 14.80 -19.35
CA LEU A 21 -4.87 15.70 -18.32
C LEU A 21 -3.81 16.80 -18.13
N SER A 22 -4.23 18.06 -18.13
CA SER A 22 -3.27 19.16 -17.98
C SER A 22 -2.55 19.02 -16.64
N ASP A 23 -1.26 19.38 -16.60
CA ASP A 23 -0.44 19.38 -15.38
C ASP A 23 -1.16 20.08 -14.20
N THR A 24 -1.98 21.09 -14.52
CA THR A 24 -2.81 21.79 -13.55
C THR A 24 -3.88 20.91 -12.90
N ILE A 25 -4.59 20.05 -13.64
CA ILE A 25 -5.58 19.15 -13.03
C ILE A 25 -4.88 17.99 -12.32
N PHE A 26 -3.70 17.57 -12.80
CA PHE A 26 -2.87 16.59 -12.11
C PHE A 26 -2.44 17.06 -10.72
N CYS A 27 -1.89 18.28 -10.60
CA CYS A 27 -1.52 18.87 -9.30
C CYS A 27 -2.73 18.93 -8.36
N ARG A 28 -3.91 19.30 -8.89
CA ARG A 28 -5.18 19.32 -8.12
C ARG A 28 -5.55 17.92 -7.60
N TRP A 29 -5.37 16.88 -8.40
CA TRP A 29 -5.77 15.51 -8.04
C TRP A 29 -4.76 14.83 -7.11
N THR A 30 -3.51 15.30 -7.08
CA THR A 30 -2.41 14.72 -6.28
C THR A 30 -2.13 15.46 -4.96
N GLN A 31 -2.83 16.56 -4.67
CA GLN A 31 -2.64 17.36 -3.44
C GLN A 31 -2.93 16.60 -2.13
N GLY A 32 -3.51 15.39 -2.19
CA GLY A 32 -3.93 14.62 -1.02
C GLY A 32 -5.23 15.15 -0.38
N PHE A 33 -5.51 14.68 0.84
CA PHE A 33 -6.62 15.15 1.67
C PHE A 33 -6.05 15.74 2.96
N VAL A 34 -6.65 16.83 3.41
CA VAL A 34 -6.38 17.40 4.74
C VAL A 34 -7.67 17.43 5.55
N PHE A 35 -7.56 17.38 6.87
CA PHE A 35 -8.71 17.59 7.74
C PHE A 35 -9.07 19.08 7.76
N SER A 36 -10.37 19.39 7.73
CA SER A 36 -10.85 20.76 7.89
C SER A 36 -10.48 21.31 9.27
N GLU A 37 -9.95 22.53 9.31
CA GLU A 37 -9.73 23.26 10.57
C GLU A 37 -11.04 23.57 11.30
N SER A 38 -12.15 23.66 10.55
CA SER A 38 -13.47 24.05 11.08
C SER A 38 -14.36 22.86 11.45
N GLU A 39 -14.15 21.70 10.82
CA GLU A 39 -14.91 20.47 11.07
C GLU A 39 -13.96 19.26 11.06
N GLY A 40 -13.48 18.85 12.24
CA GLY A 40 -12.45 17.81 12.39
C GLY A 40 -12.80 16.42 11.83
N SER A 41 -14.05 16.20 11.40
CA SER A 41 -14.49 14.98 10.72
C SER A 41 -14.48 15.09 9.18
N ALA A 42 -14.28 16.28 8.62
CA ALA A 42 -14.36 16.55 7.19
C ALA A 42 -12.98 16.56 6.53
N LEU A 43 -12.87 15.88 5.39
CA LEU A 43 -11.73 15.97 4.49
C LEU A 43 -11.95 17.10 3.48
N GLU A 44 -10.92 17.88 3.25
CA GLU A 44 -10.90 18.98 2.29
C GLU A 44 -9.85 18.76 1.20
N GLN A 45 -10.16 19.29 0.01
CA GLN A 45 -9.23 19.47 -1.10
C GLN A 45 -9.32 20.93 -1.54
N PHE A 46 -8.23 21.67 -1.42
CA PHE A 46 -8.20 23.11 -1.64
C PHE A 46 -8.56 23.49 -3.08
N GLU A 47 -8.04 22.72 -4.03
CA GLU A 47 -8.30 22.96 -5.44
C GLU A 47 -9.37 22.02 -6.03
N GLY A 48 -10.11 21.29 -5.19
CA GLY A 48 -10.98 20.19 -5.59
C GLY A 48 -10.22 18.98 -6.15
N GLY A 49 -10.92 17.89 -6.40
CA GLY A 49 -10.32 16.64 -6.88
C GLY A 49 -11.37 15.64 -7.37
N PRO A 50 -10.99 14.39 -7.64
CA PRO A 50 -11.92 13.38 -8.10
C PRO A 50 -12.89 13.03 -6.95
N CYS A 51 -14.14 13.49 -7.06
CA CYS A 51 -15.19 13.21 -6.07
C CYS A 51 -15.40 11.71 -5.82
N ALA A 52 -15.13 10.89 -6.85
CA ALA A 52 -15.15 9.44 -6.78
C ALA A 52 -14.13 8.83 -5.80
N VAL A 53 -13.11 9.58 -5.37
CA VAL A 53 -12.12 9.14 -4.37
C VAL A 53 -12.44 9.74 -3.00
N ILE A 54 -12.60 11.07 -2.89
CA ILE A 54 -12.84 11.71 -1.60
C ILE A 54 -14.18 11.32 -0.97
N ALA A 55 -15.26 11.18 -1.75
CA ALA A 55 -16.57 10.88 -1.17
C ALA A 55 -16.63 9.48 -0.52
N PRO A 56 -16.11 8.38 -1.12
CA PRO A 56 -16.00 7.10 -0.44
C PRO A 56 -15.10 7.12 0.80
N VAL A 57 -13.97 7.84 0.75
CA VAL A 57 -13.05 7.95 1.90
C VAL A 57 -13.72 8.70 3.05
N GLN A 58 -14.39 9.82 2.76
CA GLN A 58 -15.17 10.58 3.73
C GLN A 58 -16.28 9.72 4.35
N ALA A 59 -17.00 8.94 3.53
CA ALA A 59 -18.05 8.05 4.02
C ALA A 59 -17.49 6.94 4.93
N PHE A 60 -16.33 6.37 4.59
CA PHE A 60 -15.68 5.35 5.41
C PHE A 60 -15.15 5.91 6.73
N LEU A 61 -14.60 7.14 6.71
CA LEU A 61 -14.20 7.87 7.90
C LEU A 61 -15.40 8.07 8.83
N LEU A 62 -16.51 8.61 8.31
CA LEU A 62 -17.75 8.79 9.06
C LEU A 62 -18.27 7.46 9.62
N LYS A 63 -18.19 6.36 8.85
CA LYS A 63 -18.56 5.02 9.35
C LYS A 63 -17.79 4.67 10.62
N LYS A 64 -16.46 4.84 10.62
CA LYS A 64 -15.63 4.54 11.78
C LYS A 64 -15.91 5.47 12.97
N LEU A 65 -16.06 6.76 12.71
CA LEU A 65 -16.31 7.76 13.76
C LEU A 65 -17.65 7.55 14.45
N LEU A 66 -18.70 7.28 13.68
CA LEU A 66 -20.07 7.18 14.19
C LEU A 66 -20.43 5.78 14.71
N PHE A 67 -19.81 4.72 14.18
CA PHE A 67 -20.25 3.34 14.43
C PHE A 67 -19.14 2.38 14.89
N SER A 68 -17.92 2.86 15.16
CA SER A 68 -16.81 2.00 15.64
C SER A 68 -16.05 2.55 16.86
N SER A 69 -16.41 3.73 17.37
CA SER A 69 -15.73 4.36 18.50
C SER A 69 -16.50 4.22 19.82
N GLU A 70 -15.84 3.74 20.88
CA GLU A 70 -16.32 3.88 22.27
C GLU A 70 -16.04 5.29 22.84
N LYS A 71 -15.34 6.17 22.11
CA LYS A 71 -15.05 7.55 22.57
C LYS A 71 -16.28 8.45 22.44
N SER A 72 -16.52 9.25 23.48
CA SER A 72 -17.63 10.20 23.60
C SER A 72 -17.58 11.41 22.66
N SER A 73 -16.47 11.63 21.93
CA SER A 73 -16.32 12.71 20.95
C SER A 73 -15.84 12.13 19.61
N TRP A 74 -16.77 11.89 18.70
CA TRP A 74 -16.52 11.43 17.32
C TRP A 74 -15.79 12.48 16.46
N ARG A 75 -15.57 13.68 16.99
CA ARG A 75 -14.92 14.81 16.32
C ARG A 75 -13.40 14.87 16.52
N ASP A 76 -12.85 14.10 17.47
CA ASP A 76 -11.42 14.14 17.82
C ASP A 76 -10.64 12.97 17.21
N CYS A 77 -10.62 12.86 15.88
CA CYS A 77 -9.89 11.81 15.18
C CYS A 77 -8.89 12.39 14.18
N SER A 78 -7.60 12.25 14.48
CA SER A 78 -6.49 12.78 13.68
C SER A 78 -5.76 11.72 12.84
N GLU A 79 -6.14 10.43 12.93
CA GLU A 79 -5.33 9.35 12.36
C GLU A 79 -6.13 8.43 11.44
N LEU A 80 -5.85 8.53 10.14
CA LEU A 80 -6.28 7.56 9.14
C LEU A 80 -5.37 6.33 9.20
N LEU A 81 -5.71 5.40 10.09
CA LEU A 81 -5.11 4.07 10.11
C LEU A 81 -5.55 3.35 8.82
N GLY A 82 -4.59 2.98 7.98
CA GLY A 82 -4.82 2.38 6.67
C GLY A 82 -5.65 1.09 6.68
N ILE A 83 -5.58 0.34 5.58
CA ILE A 83 -6.25 -0.95 5.50
C ILE A 83 -5.63 -1.94 6.51
N HIS A 84 -6.46 -2.60 7.31
CA HIS A 84 -6.05 -3.46 8.44
C HIS A 84 -6.32 -4.95 8.20
N GLU A 85 -6.93 -5.29 7.06
CA GLU A 85 -7.18 -6.66 6.65
C GLU A 85 -7.08 -6.79 5.13
N GLN A 86 -6.81 -8.00 4.65
CA GLN A 86 -6.71 -8.27 3.22
C GLN A 86 -8.02 -7.92 2.49
N ALA A 87 -7.94 -7.00 1.53
CA ALA A 87 -9.09 -6.54 0.79
C ALA A 87 -9.62 -7.61 -0.17
N ALA A 88 -10.92 -7.61 -0.46
CA ALA A 88 -11.49 -8.51 -1.47
C ALA A 88 -11.02 -8.17 -2.89
N VAL A 89 -10.95 -6.88 -3.19
CA VAL A 89 -10.44 -6.31 -4.45
C VAL A 89 -9.25 -5.43 -4.10
N GLY A 90 -8.17 -5.60 -4.86
CA GLY A 90 -6.93 -4.89 -4.65
C GLY A 90 -6.92 -3.50 -5.26
N PHE A 91 -5.87 -2.75 -4.96
CA PHE A 91 -5.59 -1.47 -5.59
C PHE A 91 -4.11 -1.40 -5.93
N LEU A 92 -3.80 -0.93 -7.13
CA LEU A 92 -2.45 -0.61 -7.60
C LEU A 92 -2.48 0.77 -8.22
N THR A 93 -1.39 1.52 -8.14
CA THR A 93 -1.34 2.84 -8.76
C THR A 93 0.01 3.17 -9.35
N LEU A 94 -0.01 3.88 -10.47
CA LEU A 94 1.18 4.50 -11.07
C LEU A 94 1.89 5.43 -10.08
N MET A 95 1.15 6.09 -9.17
CA MET A 95 1.72 7.00 -8.17
C MET A 95 2.72 6.29 -7.24
N GLU A 96 2.51 5.01 -6.96
CA GLU A 96 3.46 4.22 -6.19
C GLU A 96 4.74 3.91 -6.98
N ALA A 97 4.61 3.58 -8.27
CA ALA A 97 5.76 3.39 -9.15
C ALA A 97 6.59 4.68 -9.29
N LEU A 98 5.91 5.84 -9.24
CA LEU A 98 6.51 7.17 -9.24
C LEU A 98 6.95 7.65 -7.84
N ARG A 99 6.80 6.81 -6.79
CA ARG A 99 7.20 7.10 -5.41
C ARG A 99 6.46 8.25 -4.72
N TYR A 100 5.29 8.64 -5.21
CA TYR A 100 4.42 9.62 -4.55
C TYR A 100 3.64 9.03 -3.37
N CYS A 101 3.34 7.73 -3.38
CA CYS A 101 2.66 7.05 -2.29
C CYS A 101 3.13 5.60 -2.15
N LYS A 102 2.78 4.95 -1.03
CA LYS A 102 2.99 3.52 -0.81
C LYS A 102 1.63 2.82 -0.70
N VAL A 103 1.44 1.77 -1.48
CA VAL A 103 0.28 0.89 -1.37
C VAL A 103 0.65 -0.29 -0.48
N GLY A 104 -0.20 -0.55 0.52
CA GLY A 104 0.02 -1.65 1.49
C GLY A 104 -0.17 -3.05 0.89
N SER A 105 0.44 -4.05 1.52
CA SER A 105 0.36 -5.48 1.17
C SER A 105 -1.09 -5.97 1.02
N TYR A 106 -1.99 -5.55 1.92
CA TYR A 106 -3.41 -5.91 1.90
C TYR A 106 -4.20 -5.43 0.68
N LEU A 107 -3.68 -4.44 -0.06
CA LEU A 107 -4.25 -3.98 -1.33
C LEU A 107 -3.50 -4.56 -2.54
N LYS A 108 -2.20 -4.83 -2.40
CA LYS A 108 -1.38 -5.44 -3.46
C LYS A 108 -1.68 -6.92 -3.66
N SER A 109 -1.93 -7.65 -2.57
CA SER A 109 -2.31 -9.06 -2.57
C SER A 109 -3.74 -9.20 -2.02
N PRO A 110 -4.79 -8.90 -2.80
CA PRO A 110 -6.19 -9.05 -2.39
C PRO A 110 -6.62 -10.52 -2.29
N LYS A 111 -7.82 -10.78 -1.73
CA LYS A 111 -8.39 -12.14 -1.63
C LYS A 111 -8.73 -12.76 -2.98
N PHE A 112 -9.07 -11.94 -3.97
CA PHE A 112 -9.31 -12.35 -5.34
C PHE A 112 -8.35 -11.59 -6.26
N PRO A 113 -7.79 -12.23 -7.31
CA PRO A 113 -6.85 -11.61 -8.26
C PRO A 113 -7.56 -10.60 -9.19
N ILE A 114 -8.11 -9.57 -8.58
CA ILE A 114 -8.86 -8.46 -9.16
C ILE A 114 -8.33 -7.20 -8.50
N TRP A 115 -7.87 -6.27 -9.31
CA TRP A 115 -7.30 -5.01 -8.87
C TRP A 115 -7.98 -3.86 -9.61
N ILE A 116 -8.20 -2.77 -8.88
CA ILE A 116 -8.34 -1.46 -9.51
C ILE A 116 -6.93 -0.91 -9.73
N VAL A 117 -6.61 -0.56 -10.97
CA VAL A 117 -5.34 0.07 -11.32
C VAL A 117 -5.60 1.53 -11.65
N GLY A 118 -5.00 2.43 -10.88
CA GLY A 118 -5.13 3.87 -11.05
C GLY A 118 -3.91 4.48 -11.73
N SER A 119 -4.15 5.25 -12.79
CA SER A 119 -3.22 6.26 -13.28
C SER A 119 -3.56 7.62 -12.68
N GLU A 120 -2.92 8.65 -13.23
CA GLU A 120 -3.18 10.06 -12.94
C GLU A 120 -4.63 10.48 -13.21
N THR A 121 -5.29 9.84 -14.18
CA THR A 121 -6.53 10.36 -14.77
C THR A 121 -7.64 9.33 -14.87
N HIS A 122 -7.29 8.05 -14.74
CA HIS A 122 -8.17 6.94 -15.08
C HIS A 122 -8.02 5.80 -14.09
N LEU A 123 -9.16 5.18 -13.76
CA LEU A 123 -9.20 3.92 -13.03
C LEU A 123 -9.64 2.84 -13.99
N THR A 124 -8.93 1.73 -13.98
CA THR A 124 -9.26 0.55 -14.77
C THR A 124 -9.30 -0.70 -13.91
N VAL A 125 -10.03 -1.72 -14.34
CA VAL A 125 -10.04 -3.03 -13.70
C VAL A 125 -9.01 -3.91 -14.39
N PHE A 126 -8.13 -4.50 -13.61
CA PHE A 126 -7.17 -5.51 -14.04
C PHE A 126 -7.42 -6.78 -13.25
N PHE A 127 -7.56 -7.92 -13.89
CA PHE A 127 -7.82 -9.17 -13.18
C PHE A 127 -7.23 -10.38 -13.89
N ALA A 128 -7.06 -11.45 -13.13
CA ALA A 128 -6.68 -12.76 -13.64
C ALA A 128 -7.64 -13.82 -13.08
N LYS A 129 -7.59 -15.02 -13.64
CA LYS A 129 -8.36 -16.18 -13.12
C LYS A 129 -7.52 -17.07 -12.21
N ASP A 130 -6.21 -16.88 -12.22
CA ASP A 130 -5.27 -17.69 -11.45
C ASP A 130 -5.18 -17.17 -10.01
N MET A 131 -5.66 -17.98 -9.07
CA MET A 131 -5.62 -17.67 -7.64
C MET A 131 -4.20 -17.75 -7.06
N ALA A 132 -3.24 -18.39 -7.75
CA ALA A 132 -1.85 -18.44 -7.29
C ALA A 132 -1.14 -17.07 -7.34
N LEU A 133 -1.75 -16.08 -8.00
CA LEU A 133 -1.25 -14.69 -8.06
C LEU A 133 -1.50 -13.90 -6.78
N VAL A 134 -2.35 -14.42 -5.89
CA VAL A 134 -2.64 -13.79 -4.61
C VAL A 134 -2.44 -14.79 -3.48
N ALA A 135 -1.93 -14.29 -2.36
CA ALA A 135 -1.73 -15.09 -1.17
C ALA A 135 -2.06 -14.24 0.08
N PRO A 136 -2.41 -14.87 1.20
CA PRO A 136 -2.41 -14.21 2.50
C PRO A 136 -1.09 -13.48 2.76
N GLU A 137 -1.12 -12.49 3.65
CA GLU A 137 0.09 -11.75 4.02
C GLU A 137 1.20 -12.71 4.46
N ALA A 138 2.37 -12.55 3.86
CA ALA A 138 3.54 -13.34 4.24
C ALA A 138 4.03 -12.92 5.64
N PRO A 139 4.56 -13.84 6.45
CA PRO A 139 5.11 -13.50 7.77
C PRO A 139 6.15 -12.38 7.74
N SER A 140 6.94 -12.28 6.66
CA SER A 140 7.91 -11.21 6.42
C SER A 140 7.28 -9.83 6.27
N GLU A 141 6.10 -9.73 5.65
CA GLU A 141 5.39 -8.46 5.46
C GLU A 141 4.68 -8.04 6.75
N GLN A 142 4.17 -9.00 7.53
CA GLN A 142 3.76 -8.74 8.91
C GLN A 142 4.95 -8.23 9.75
N ALA A 143 6.12 -8.89 9.65
CA ALA A 143 7.34 -8.48 10.33
C ALA A 143 7.79 -7.08 9.94
N ARG A 144 7.76 -6.76 8.64
CA ARG A 144 8.03 -5.43 8.12
C ARG A 144 7.10 -4.39 8.73
N ARG A 145 5.79 -4.67 8.78
CA ARG A 145 4.80 -3.74 9.31
C ARG A 145 5.01 -3.48 10.81
N VAL A 146 5.26 -4.52 11.59
CA VAL A 146 5.59 -4.37 13.02
C VAL A 146 6.88 -3.60 13.18
N PHE A 147 7.94 -3.92 12.45
CA PHE A 147 9.19 -3.17 12.50
C PHE A 147 8.98 -1.68 12.20
N GLN A 148 8.16 -1.36 11.20
CA GLN A 148 7.82 0.03 10.84
C GLN A 148 7.06 0.79 11.93
N THR A 149 6.38 0.13 12.87
CA THR A 149 5.78 0.86 14.01
C THR A 149 6.83 1.41 14.99
N TYR A 150 8.07 0.93 14.90
CA TYR A 150 9.23 1.37 15.69
C TYR A 150 10.19 2.26 14.88
N ASP A 151 9.90 2.50 13.60
CA ASP A 151 10.63 3.38 12.69
C ASP A 151 9.69 4.50 12.19
N PRO A 152 9.41 5.51 13.03
CA PRO A 152 8.43 6.56 12.71
C PRO A 152 8.86 7.45 11.53
N GLU A 153 10.14 7.42 11.16
CA GLU A 153 10.71 8.18 10.05
C GLU A 153 10.75 7.37 8.74
N ASP A 154 10.36 6.09 8.74
CA ASP A 154 10.44 5.15 7.61
C ASP A 154 11.84 5.11 6.96
N ASN A 155 12.89 5.23 7.79
CA ASN A 155 14.28 5.24 7.34
C ASN A 155 14.82 3.82 7.02
N GLY A 156 14.06 2.78 7.37
CA GLY A 156 14.43 1.38 7.18
C GLY A 156 15.31 0.80 8.29
N PHE A 157 15.38 1.46 9.45
CA PHE A 157 16.16 1.00 10.60
C PHE A 157 15.55 1.43 11.94
N ILE A 158 15.92 0.73 13.01
CA ILE A 158 15.57 1.06 14.40
C ILE A 158 16.82 1.10 15.27
N ALA A 159 16.74 1.74 16.42
CA ALA A 159 17.78 1.61 17.44
C ALA A 159 17.83 0.17 17.98
N ASP A 160 19.03 -0.33 18.30
CA ASP A 160 19.23 -1.67 18.85
C ASP A 160 18.48 -1.89 20.18
N SER A 161 18.25 -0.81 20.94
CA SER A 161 17.45 -0.81 22.16
C SER A 161 16.00 -1.24 21.95
N LEU A 162 15.46 -1.06 20.74
CA LEU A 162 14.09 -1.42 20.37
C LEU A 162 13.97 -2.86 19.86
N LEU A 163 15.09 -3.56 19.64
CA LEU A 163 15.07 -4.92 19.07
C LEU A 163 14.25 -5.90 19.91
N GLU A 164 14.37 -5.82 21.25
CA GLU A 164 13.62 -6.68 22.17
C GLU A 164 12.11 -6.48 22.01
N ASP A 165 11.66 -5.23 21.93
CA ASP A 165 10.23 -4.90 21.79
C ASP A 165 9.68 -5.36 20.44
N VAL A 166 10.44 -5.19 19.35
CA VAL A 166 10.06 -5.68 18.02
C VAL A 166 9.95 -7.20 18.00
N MET A 167 10.91 -7.90 18.59
CA MET A 167 10.90 -9.36 18.64
C MET A 167 9.72 -9.88 19.49
N LYS A 168 9.41 -9.25 20.62
CA LYS A 168 8.21 -9.56 21.42
C LYS A 168 6.92 -9.32 20.64
N ALA A 169 6.82 -8.20 19.94
CA ALA A 169 5.65 -7.87 19.12
C ALA A 169 5.43 -8.84 17.95
N LEU A 170 6.49 -9.53 17.53
CA LEU A 170 6.46 -10.58 16.50
C LEU A 170 6.37 -12.00 17.03
N ASP A 171 6.21 -12.17 18.35
CA ASP A 171 6.17 -13.48 19.01
C ASP A 171 7.45 -14.32 18.70
N LEU A 172 8.59 -13.64 18.55
CA LEU A 172 9.90 -14.25 18.41
C LEU A 172 10.55 -14.45 19.79
N VAL A 173 11.56 -15.33 19.86
CA VAL A 173 12.33 -15.57 21.09
C VAL A 173 12.99 -14.28 21.56
N SER A 174 12.67 -13.83 22.78
CA SER A 174 13.11 -12.52 23.29
C SER A 174 13.84 -12.60 24.64
N ASP A 175 14.54 -13.70 24.92
CA ASP A 175 15.35 -13.85 26.13
C ASP A 175 16.57 -12.91 26.09
N PRO A 176 16.99 -12.30 27.21
CA PRO A 176 18.08 -11.31 27.22
C PRO A 176 19.40 -11.80 26.59
N GLU A 177 19.73 -13.07 26.79
CA GLU A 177 20.92 -13.70 26.20
C GLU A 177 20.81 -13.82 24.67
N TYR A 178 19.63 -14.20 24.17
CA TYR A 178 19.36 -14.33 22.74
C TYR A 178 19.28 -12.97 22.05
N ILE A 179 18.66 -11.97 22.69
CA ILE A 179 18.63 -10.59 22.18
C ILE A 179 20.06 -10.06 22.00
N ASN A 180 20.93 -10.23 23.00
CA ASN A 180 22.32 -9.78 22.88
C ASN A 180 23.07 -10.51 21.76
N LEU A 181 22.82 -11.81 21.56
CA LEU A 181 23.37 -12.56 20.42
C LEU A 181 22.88 -11.97 19.09
N MET A 182 21.59 -11.65 18.98
CA MET A 182 21.00 -11.09 17.76
C MET A 182 21.46 -9.66 17.48
N LYS A 183 21.66 -8.83 18.51
CA LYS A 183 22.28 -7.50 18.36
C LYS A 183 23.66 -7.61 17.71
N ASN A 184 24.53 -8.46 18.24
CA ASN A 184 25.87 -8.66 17.68
C ASN A 184 25.85 -9.22 16.25
N LYS A 185 24.82 -10.00 15.91
CA LYS A 185 24.68 -10.59 14.57
C LYS A 185 24.15 -9.59 13.54
N LEU A 186 23.17 -8.78 13.93
CA LEU A 186 22.48 -7.83 13.06
C LEU A 186 23.22 -6.48 12.96
N ASP A 187 24.03 -6.15 13.95
CA ASP A 187 24.90 -4.97 14.00
C ASP A 187 26.34 -5.39 14.38
N PRO A 188 27.06 -6.07 13.48
CA PRO A 188 28.42 -6.53 13.74
C PRO A 188 29.43 -5.38 13.88
N GLU A 189 29.07 -4.18 13.41
CA GLU A 189 29.90 -2.97 13.49
C GLU A 189 29.66 -2.19 14.78
N GLY A 190 28.62 -2.51 15.55
CA GLY A 190 28.29 -1.85 16.81
C GLY A 190 27.85 -0.40 16.63
N LEU A 191 27.14 -0.10 15.54
CA LEU A 191 26.62 1.22 15.21
C LEU A 191 25.41 1.62 16.09
N GLY A 192 24.82 0.67 16.82
CA GLY A 192 23.62 0.86 17.63
C GLY A 192 22.32 0.85 16.82
N ILE A 193 22.34 0.33 15.59
CA ILE A 193 21.19 0.30 14.67
C ILE A 193 20.94 -1.09 14.13
N ILE A 194 19.66 -1.44 13.96
CA ILE A 194 19.22 -2.67 13.33
C ILE A 194 18.53 -2.31 12.02
N LEU A 195 19.02 -2.87 10.92
CA LEU A 195 18.45 -2.64 9.59
C LEU A 195 17.31 -3.64 9.31
N LEU A 196 16.24 -3.15 8.70
CA LEU A 196 15.07 -3.95 8.34
C LEU A 196 15.40 -5.13 7.39
N GLY A 197 16.26 -4.90 6.40
CA GLY A 197 16.65 -5.93 5.42
C GLY A 197 17.32 -7.15 6.07
N PRO A 198 18.46 -6.97 6.77
CA PRO A 198 19.12 -8.02 7.55
C PRO A 198 18.20 -8.68 8.58
N PHE A 199 17.36 -7.90 9.27
CA PHE A 199 16.37 -8.45 10.21
C PHE A 199 15.41 -9.44 9.53
N LEU A 200 14.82 -9.06 8.39
CA LEU A 200 13.91 -9.94 7.66
C LEU A 200 14.62 -11.17 7.11
N GLN A 201 15.87 -11.03 6.63
CA GLN A 201 16.64 -12.15 6.12
C GLN A 201 16.98 -13.17 7.22
N GLU A 202 17.25 -12.71 8.44
CA GLU A 202 17.60 -13.57 9.56
C GLU A 202 16.39 -14.35 10.08
N PHE A 203 15.26 -13.67 10.30
CA PHE A 203 14.09 -14.29 10.93
C PHE A 203 13.06 -14.85 9.93
N PHE A 204 13.10 -14.40 8.67
CA PHE A 204 12.12 -14.77 7.63
C PHE A 204 12.79 -15.07 6.27
N PRO A 205 13.73 -16.04 6.19
CA PRO A 205 14.57 -16.29 4.99
C PRO A 205 13.82 -16.89 3.79
N ASP A 206 12.77 -17.68 4.01
CA ASP A 206 12.06 -18.41 2.94
C ASP A 206 10.96 -17.54 2.33
N GLN A 207 11.30 -16.77 1.30
CA GLN A 207 10.37 -15.87 0.59
C GLN A 207 10.50 -16.01 -0.93
N GLY A 208 10.66 -17.24 -1.43
CA GLY A 208 10.58 -17.48 -2.87
C GLY A 208 9.21 -17.06 -3.39
N SER A 209 9.17 -16.23 -4.44
CA SER A 209 7.93 -15.93 -5.14
C SER A 209 7.40 -17.21 -5.77
N SER A 210 6.43 -17.87 -5.12
CA SER A 210 5.78 -19.09 -5.62
C SER A 210 4.78 -18.82 -6.74
N GLY A 211 4.86 -17.64 -7.36
CA GLY A 211 3.96 -17.23 -8.42
C GLY A 211 4.26 -17.95 -9.72
N PRO A 212 3.27 -18.10 -10.61
CA PRO A 212 3.49 -18.65 -11.93
C PRO A 212 4.47 -17.77 -12.73
N GLU A 213 5.38 -18.38 -13.50
CA GLU A 213 6.32 -17.65 -14.38
C GLU A 213 5.61 -16.83 -15.46
N SER A 214 4.42 -17.26 -15.87
CA SER A 214 3.57 -16.54 -16.81
C SER A 214 2.09 -16.76 -16.47
N PHE A 215 1.27 -15.73 -16.69
CA PHE A 215 -0.16 -15.78 -16.43
C PHE A 215 -0.93 -14.90 -17.40
N THR A 216 -2.20 -15.23 -17.63
CA THR A 216 -3.10 -14.43 -18.46
C THR A 216 -3.81 -13.39 -17.61
N VAL A 217 -3.88 -12.17 -18.14
CA VAL A 217 -4.55 -11.04 -17.52
C VAL A 217 -5.64 -10.51 -18.42
N TYR A 218 -6.66 -9.95 -17.80
CA TYR A 218 -7.79 -9.31 -18.43
C TYR A 218 -7.89 -7.89 -17.92
N HIS A 219 -8.39 -7.01 -18.75
CA HIS A 219 -8.42 -5.58 -18.50
C HIS A 219 -9.74 -5.00 -18.95
N TYR A 220 -10.35 -4.16 -18.11
CA TYR A 220 -11.59 -3.46 -18.40
C TYR A 220 -11.47 -1.99 -17.99
N ASN A 221 -11.31 -1.12 -18.99
CA ASN A 221 -11.20 0.33 -18.84
C ASN A 221 -12.51 1.08 -19.11
N GLY A 222 -13.62 0.37 -19.34
CA GLY A 222 -14.92 0.98 -19.65
C GLY A 222 -15.03 1.62 -21.04
N LEU A 223 -14.03 1.47 -21.91
CA LEU A 223 -14.07 2.02 -23.27
C LEU A 223 -14.62 0.98 -24.24
N LYS A 224 -15.66 1.34 -25.01
CA LYS A 224 -16.27 0.46 -26.02
C LYS A 224 -15.24 -0.09 -27.02
N GLN A 225 -14.24 0.71 -27.37
CA GLN A 225 -13.18 0.34 -28.30
C GLN A 225 -12.18 -0.69 -27.75
N SER A 226 -12.19 -0.92 -26.44
CA SER A 226 -11.35 -1.94 -25.79
C SER A 226 -12.07 -3.29 -25.67
N ASN A 227 -13.32 -3.39 -26.12
CA ASN A 227 -14.12 -4.61 -26.11
C ASN A 227 -14.07 -5.39 -27.45
N TYR A 228 -13.10 -5.10 -28.33
CA TYR A 228 -12.96 -5.83 -29.58
C TYR A 228 -12.13 -7.10 -29.36
N ASN A 229 -12.71 -8.25 -29.72
CA ASN A 229 -12.19 -9.63 -29.55
C ASN A 229 -12.38 -10.25 -28.15
N GLU A 230 -13.63 -10.36 -27.68
CA GLU A 230 -14.02 -11.55 -26.90
C GLU A 230 -14.23 -12.75 -27.82
#